data_AF-A0AAD6Q456-F1
#
_entry.id   AF-A0AAD6Q456-F1
#
_cell.length_a   1.000
_cell.length_b   1.000
_cell.length_c   1.000
_cell.angle_alpha   90.00
_cell.angle_beta   90.00
_cell.angle_gamma   90.00
#
_symmetry.space_group_name_H-M   'P 1'
#
loop_
_entity.id
_entity.type
_entity.pdbx_description
1 polymer ?
#
loop_
_entity_poly.entity_id
_entity_poly.type
_entity_poly.pdbx_seq_one_letter_code
_entity_poly.pdbx_strand_id
1 'polypeptide(L)'
;MLACSMAIAFLGSTAVRTIQEMLLAAAAAAAVLSLHALLFMWFFNRNGSSGFSSSSTAEEVTRGVDASGLTAIVTGASSGIGTETARVLALRGVHVIMGVRNMASGREVKDAMVREIPAAKVDVMELDLSSLASVRKFASDFNSSGRPLNLLINNAGIMATPFMLSKDNIELQFATNHLGHFLLTNLLLDTMKKTARESDIEGRIVNVSSEFHRYPYPEGIRFDNINDQSGYKRFLAYGQSKLANVLHANELTRRFKEDGVNITANSLHPGVIATNLFRHNTSLATDNPIRGFTF
;
A
#
# COMPACT_ATOMS: atom_id res chain seq x y z
N MET A 1 27.25 8.54 -25.55
CA MET A 1 28.45 8.73 -26.40
C MET A 1 28.24 7.96 -27.69
N LEU A 2 27.80 8.65 -28.74
CA LEU A 2 28.03 8.43 -30.17
C LEU A 2 27.01 9.31 -30.91
N ALA A 3 27.36 9.77 -32.11
CA ALA A 3 26.68 10.80 -32.91
C ALA A 3 26.92 12.26 -32.44
N CYS A 4 28.18 12.68 -32.44
CA CYS A 4 28.51 14.09 -32.71
C CYS A 4 29.91 14.23 -33.33
N SER A 5 30.15 13.53 -34.43
CA SER A 5 31.38 13.66 -35.22
C SER A 5 31.04 13.62 -36.70
N MET A 6 30.58 14.74 -37.24
CA MET A 6 30.69 15.11 -38.67
C MET A 6 29.94 16.43 -38.92
N ALA A 7 30.57 17.57 -38.60
CA ALA A 7 30.27 18.89 -39.18
C ALA A 7 31.22 19.97 -38.63
N ILE A 8 32.54 19.76 -38.69
CA ILE A 8 33.50 20.84 -38.43
C ILE A 8 34.61 20.76 -39.47
N ALA A 9 34.33 21.28 -40.66
CA ALA A 9 35.36 21.52 -41.67
C ALA A 9 35.16 22.81 -42.50
N PHE A 10 34.10 23.60 -42.27
CA PHE A 10 33.82 24.79 -43.09
C PHE A 10 33.19 25.96 -42.32
N LEU A 11 33.81 26.42 -41.23
CA LEU A 11 33.42 27.69 -40.60
C LEU A 11 34.69 28.44 -40.13
N GLY A 12 34.75 29.74 -40.44
CA GLY A 12 35.88 30.63 -40.13
C GLY A 12 36.15 30.77 -38.62
N SER A 13 37.36 31.22 -38.28
CA SER A 13 37.95 31.14 -36.93
C SER A 13 37.16 31.82 -35.80
N THR A 14 36.28 32.77 -36.10
CA THR A 14 35.38 33.41 -35.12
C THR A 14 34.16 32.56 -34.80
N ALA A 15 33.55 31.88 -35.78
CA ALA A 15 32.38 31.02 -35.56
C ALA A 15 32.72 29.74 -34.77
N VAL A 16 33.94 29.21 -34.96
CA VAL A 16 34.42 28.04 -34.21
C VAL A 16 34.59 28.36 -32.72
N ARG A 17 35.06 29.57 -32.39
CA ARG A 17 35.24 30.01 -30.99
C ARG A 17 33.90 30.18 -30.27
N THR A 18 32.90 30.77 -30.94
CA THR A 18 31.55 30.92 -30.39
C THR A 18 30.83 29.59 -30.20
N ILE A 19 30.98 28.64 -31.13
CA ILE A 19 30.39 27.29 -31.01
C ILE A 19 31.06 26.51 -29.87
N GLN A 20 32.38 26.65 -29.70
CA GLN A 20 33.11 26.00 -28.62
C GLN A 20 32.74 26.58 -27.24
N GLU A 21 32.55 27.90 -27.13
CA GLU A 21 32.03 28.54 -25.91
C GLU A 21 30.57 28.16 -25.61
N MET A 22 29.71 28.04 -26.63
CA MET A 22 28.34 27.55 -26.47
C MET A 22 28.29 26.07 -26.05
N LEU A 23 29.17 25.23 -26.58
CA LEU A 23 29.29 23.82 -26.18
C LEU A 23 29.84 23.67 -24.75
N LEU A 24 30.81 24.51 -24.36
CA LEU A 24 31.31 24.58 -22.98
C LEU A 24 30.23 25.08 -22.01
N ALA A 25 29.44 26.09 -22.40
CA ALA A 25 28.32 26.59 -21.61
C ALA A 25 27.19 25.55 -21.51
N ALA A 26 26.87 24.83 -22.59
CA ALA A 26 25.89 23.75 -22.59
C ALA A 26 26.36 22.54 -21.76
N ALA A 27 27.65 22.19 -21.82
CA ALA A 27 28.25 21.16 -20.99
C ALA A 27 28.28 21.55 -19.51
N ALA A 28 28.59 22.82 -19.19
CA ALA A 28 28.53 23.35 -17.83
C ALA A 28 27.10 23.40 -17.28
N ALA A 29 26.11 23.80 -18.09
CA ALA A 29 24.70 23.78 -17.72
C ALA A 29 24.19 22.35 -17.50
N ALA A 30 24.58 21.39 -18.34
CA ALA A 30 24.27 19.97 -18.16
C ALA A 30 24.97 19.38 -16.92
N ALA A 31 26.19 19.83 -16.60
CA ALA A 31 26.89 19.46 -15.37
C ALA A 31 26.22 20.04 -14.11
N VAL A 32 25.70 21.27 -14.17
CA VAL A 32 24.97 21.91 -13.05
C VAL A 32 23.59 21.28 -12.87
N LEU A 33 22.87 20.95 -13.95
CA LEU A 33 21.61 20.20 -13.92
C LEU A 33 21.80 18.78 -13.40
N SER A 34 22.88 18.10 -13.80
CA SER A 34 23.20 16.77 -13.27
C SER A 34 23.68 16.83 -11.82
N LEU A 35 24.41 17.87 -11.39
CA LEU A 35 24.77 18.06 -9.99
C LEU A 35 23.55 18.40 -9.12
N HIS A 36 22.60 19.22 -9.60
CA HIS A 36 21.34 19.46 -8.90
C HIS A 36 20.47 18.21 -8.86
N ALA A 37 20.37 17.44 -9.94
CA ALA A 37 19.66 16.16 -9.95
C ALA A 37 20.33 15.13 -9.04
N LEU A 38 21.67 15.09 -8.98
CA LEU A 38 22.44 14.25 -8.08
C LEU A 38 22.31 14.71 -6.63
N LEU A 39 22.31 16.01 -6.34
CA LEU A 39 22.08 16.57 -5.01
C LEU A 39 20.64 16.37 -4.53
N PHE A 40 19.67 16.50 -5.44
CA PHE A 40 18.26 16.21 -5.19
C PHE A 40 18.06 14.71 -4.94
N MET A 41 18.56 13.84 -5.82
CA MET A 41 18.58 12.38 -5.59
C MET A 41 19.33 12.02 -4.31
N TRP A 42 20.43 12.69 -3.98
CA TRP A 42 21.19 12.46 -2.76
C TRP A 42 20.39 12.84 -1.51
N PHE A 43 19.63 13.94 -1.54
CA PHE A 43 18.75 14.31 -0.43
C PHE A 43 17.57 13.34 -0.23
N PHE A 44 16.99 12.83 -1.32
CA PHE A 44 15.87 11.87 -1.27
C PHE A 44 16.30 10.40 -1.14
N ASN A 45 17.57 10.06 -1.34
CA ASN A 45 18.09 8.69 -1.17
C ASN A 45 18.91 8.49 0.11
N ARG A 46 18.82 9.40 1.08
CA ARG A 46 19.43 9.14 2.39
C ARG A 46 18.63 8.06 3.11
N ASN A 47 19.33 7.04 3.55
CA ASN A 47 18.74 6.02 4.41
C ASN A 47 18.25 6.66 5.70
N GLY A 48 17.03 6.33 6.10
CA GLY A 48 16.47 6.69 7.39
C GLY A 48 17.06 5.85 8.53
N SER A 49 16.50 5.97 9.73
CA SER A 49 16.90 5.19 10.91
C SER A 49 16.72 3.68 10.73
N SER A 50 15.86 3.26 9.80
CA SER A 50 15.66 1.85 9.42
C SER A 50 16.79 1.29 8.54
N GLY A 51 17.70 2.13 8.06
CA GLY A 51 18.72 1.73 7.08
C GLY A 51 18.22 1.68 5.63
N PHE A 52 16.95 2.01 5.38
CA PHE A 52 16.33 2.07 4.06
C PHE A 52 15.92 3.49 3.68
N SER A 53 15.79 3.78 2.39
CA SER A 53 15.32 5.08 1.88
C SER A 53 14.04 4.92 1.06
N SER A 54 13.48 6.04 0.60
CA SER A 54 12.32 6.08 -0.30
C SER A 54 12.50 5.36 -1.64
N SER A 55 13.75 5.05 -2.03
CA SER A 55 14.03 4.27 -3.25
C SER A 55 14.22 2.77 -2.99
N SER A 56 14.30 2.34 -1.73
CA SER A 56 14.42 0.92 -1.40
C SER A 56 13.16 0.16 -1.82
N THR A 57 13.35 -0.92 -2.56
CA THR A 57 12.28 -1.81 -2.99
C THR A 57 11.83 -2.71 -1.84
N ALA A 58 10.60 -3.22 -1.91
CA ALA A 58 10.09 -4.16 -0.91
C ALA A 58 10.93 -5.45 -0.86
N GLU A 59 11.53 -5.87 -1.97
CA GLU A 59 12.47 -6.99 -1.99
C GLU A 59 13.78 -6.68 -1.24
N GLU A 60 14.36 -5.50 -1.44
CA GLU A 60 15.56 -5.08 -0.72
C GLU A 60 15.31 -5.00 0.79
N VAL A 61 14.17 -4.42 1.18
CA VAL A 61 13.78 -4.28 2.59
C VAL A 61 13.61 -5.64 3.27
N THR A 62 13.15 -6.65 2.53
CA THR A 62 12.89 -8.00 3.06
C THR A 62 14.00 -9.00 2.75
N ARG A 63 15.15 -8.55 2.24
CA ARG A 63 16.24 -9.44 1.84
C ARG A 63 16.74 -10.26 3.04
N GLY A 64 16.85 -11.58 2.86
CA GLY A 64 17.32 -12.50 3.89
C GLY A 64 16.26 -12.94 4.91
N VAL A 65 15.02 -12.44 4.80
CA VAL A 65 13.91 -12.91 5.62
C VAL A 65 13.39 -14.23 5.06
N ASP A 66 13.37 -15.28 5.87
CA ASP A 66 12.60 -16.49 5.61
C ASP A 66 11.37 -16.50 6.53
N ALA A 67 10.19 -16.49 5.91
CA ALA A 67 8.91 -16.50 6.58
C ALA A 67 8.07 -17.72 6.17
N SER A 68 8.76 -18.79 5.74
CA SER A 68 8.15 -20.08 5.44
C SER A 68 7.35 -20.62 6.61
N GLY A 69 6.18 -21.19 6.32
CA GLY A 69 5.27 -21.73 7.34
C GLY A 69 4.33 -20.71 7.96
N LEU A 70 4.50 -19.41 7.68
CA LEU A 70 3.53 -18.39 8.07
C LEU A 70 2.41 -18.27 7.04
N THR A 71 1.23 -17.86 7.51
CA THR A 71 0.08 -17.52 6.67
C THR A 71 -0.29 -16.06 6.83
N ALA A 72 -0.54 -15.38 5.70
CA ALA A 72 -0.99 -14.00 5.66
C ALA A 72 -2.32 -13.86 4.91
N ILE A 73 -3.20 -12.98 5.41
CA ILE A 73 -4.31 -12.44 4.63
C ILE A 73 -3.95 -11.01 4.21
N VAL A 74 -4.04 -10.72 2.92
CA VAL A 74 -3.85 -9.37 2.37
C VAL A 74 -5.13 -8.94 1.67
N THR A 75 -5.80 -7.92 2.21
CA THR A 75 -7.02 -7.38 1.59
C THR A 75 -6.66 -6.45 0.43
N GLY A 76 -7.45 -6.47 -0.66
CA GLY A 76 -7.20 -5.65 -1.83
C GLY A 76 -5.94 -6.05 -2.61
N ALA A 77 -5.56 -7.32 -2.55
CA ALA A 77 -4.32 -7.84 -3.13
C ALA A 77 -4.30 -7.93 -4.68
N SER A 78 -5.37 -7.51 -5.37
CA SER A 78 -5.45 -7.51 -6.83
C SER A 78 -4.96 -6.21 -7.49
N SER A 79 -4.49 -5.21 -6.73
CA SER A 79 -3.89 -4.01 -7.31
C SER A 79 -2.93 -3.29 -6.37
N GLY A 80 -1.98 -2.54 -6.96
CA GLY A 80 -1.14 -1.56 -6.25
C GLY A 80 -0.36 -2.18 -5.09
N ILE A 81 -0.38 -1.49 -3.94
CA ILE A 81 0.35 -1.89 -2.72
C ILE A 81 -0.02 -3.29 -2.26
N GLY A 82 -1.30 -3.67 -2.37
CA GLY A 82 -1.76 -4.99 -1.95
C GLY A 82 -1.14 -6.11 -2.79
N THR A 83 -1.02 -5.90 -4.10
CA THR A 83 -0.36 -6.85 -5.00
C THR A 83 1.12 -7.00 -4.67
N GLU A 84 1.84 -5.88 -4.50
CA GLU A 84 3.27 -5.95 -4.19
C GLU A 84 3.53 -6.57 -2.81
N THR A 85 2.69 -6.24 -1.82
CA THR A 85 2.75 -6.85 -0.49
C THR A 85 2.55 -8.37 -0.58
N ALA A 86 1.53 -8.82 -1.31
CA ALA A 86 1.28 -10.25 -1.52
C ALA A 86 2.45 -10.94 -2.23
N ARG A 87 3.00 -10.31 -3.27
CA ARG A 87 4.12 -10.84 -4.06
C ARG A 87 5.37 -11.02 -3.20
N VAL A 88 5.76 -9.99 -2.44
CA VAL A 88 6.96 -10.05 -1.59
C VAL A 88 6.79 -11.00 -0.42
N LEU A 89 5.60 -11.06 0.20
CA LEU A 89 5.33 -12.08 1.23
C LEU A 89 5.48 -13.49 0.66
N ALA A 90 4.91 -13.75 -0.52
CA ALA A 90 5.03 -15.04 -1.19
C ALA A 90 6.50 -15.35 -1.58
N LEU A 91 7.25 -14.34 -2.02
CA LEU A 91 8.69 -14.44 -2.29
C LEU A 91 9.49 -14.86 -1.04
N ARG A 92 9.02 -14.50 0.16
CA ARG A 92 9.63 -14.90 1.44
C ARG A 92 9.03 -16.19 2.04
N GLY A 93 8.27 -16.96 1.26
CA GLY A 93 7.76 -18.28 1.65
C GLY A 93 6.44 -18.27 2.42
N VAL A 94 5.82 -17.11 2.62
CA VAL A 94 4.52 -16.98 3.29
C VAL A 94 3.42 -17.56 2.40
N HIS A 95 2.48 -18.30 3.01
CA HIS A 95 1.22 -18.65 2.33
C HIS A 95 0.31 -17.43 2.33
N VAL A 96 0.10 -16.82 1.17
CA VAL A 96 -0.71 -15.61 1.03
C VAL A 96 -2.13 -15.94 0.59
N ILE A 97 -3.11 -15.47 1.37
CA ILE A 97 -4.53 -15.44 1.02
C ILE A 97 -4.86 -14.03 0.53
N MET A 98 -5.09 -13.91 -0.78
CA MET A 98 -5.49 -12.68 -1.44
C MET A 98 -7.00 -12.46 -1.27
N GLY A 99 -7.38 -11.56 -0.37
CA GLY A 99 -8.77 -11.11 -0.23
C GLY A 99 -9.09 -10.07 -1.31
N VAL A 100 -9.92 -10.43 -2.29
CA VAL A 100 -10.21 -9.57 -3.45
C VAL A 100 -11.70 -9.49 -3.75
N ARG A 101 -12.16 -8.33 -4.22
CA ARG A 101 -13.57 -8.18 -4.65
C ARG A 101 -13.84 -8.79 -6.02
N ASN A 102 -12.88 -8.67 -6.95
CA ASN A 102 -12.99 -9.25 -8.30
C ASN A 102 -12.10 -10.50 -8.39
N MET A 103 -12.74 -11.67 -8.41
CA MET A 103 -12.03 -12.96 -8.46
C MET A 103 -11.27 -13.18 -9.77
N ALA A 104 -11.71 -12.60 -10.90
CA ALA A 104 -10.99 -12.73 -12.17
C ALA A 104 -9.65 -11.98 -12.10
N SER A 105 -9.67 -10.71 -11.70
CA SER A 105 -8.44 -9.92 -11.51
C SER A 105 -7.52 -10.53 -10.45
N GLY A 106 -8.08 -11.08 -9.36
CA GLY A 106 -7.29 -11.79 -8.35
C GLY A 106 -6.57 -13.03 -8.90
N ARG A 107 -7.24 -13.82 -9.74
CA ARG A 107 -6.64 -14.99 -10.39
C ARG A 107 -5.52 -14.60 -11.37
N GLU A 108 -5.73 -13.57 -12.18
CA GLU A 108 -4.70 -13.06 -13.09
C GLU A 108 -3.42 -12.65 -12.35
N VAL A 109 -3.58 -11.93 -11.23
CA VAL A 109 -2.46 -11.52 -10.37
C VAL A 109 -1.78 -12.73 -9.72
N LYS A 110 -2.55 -13.70 -9.20
CA LYS A 110 -2.00 -14.96 -8.67
C LYS A 110 -1.18 -15.69 -9.73
N ASP A 111 -1.71 -15.84 -10.94
CA ASP A 111 -1.04 -16.58 -12.02
C ASP A 111 0.23 -15.87 -12.50
N ALA A 112 0.27 -14.53 -12.44
CA ALA A 112 1.50 -13.77 -12.64
C ALA A 112 2.53 -14.02 -11.54
N MET A 113 2.13 -13.96 -10.27
CA MET A 113 3.03 -14.24 -9.13
C MET A 113 3.60 -15.66 -9.16
N VAL A 114 2.79 -16.67 -9.45
CA VAL A 114 3.25 -18.07 -9.49
C VAL A 114 4.19 -18.33 -10.68
N ARG A 115 3.99 -17.63 -11.81
CA ARG A 115 4.95 -17.69 -12.93
C ARG A 115 6.30 -17.06 -12.57
N GLU A 116 6.28 -15.95 -11.84
CA GLU A 116 7.49 -15.25 -11.39
C GLU A 116 8.19 -16.00 -10.25
N ILE A 117 7.42 -16.60 -9.34
CA ILE A 117 7.87 -17.27 -8.12
C ILE A 117 7.24 -18.67 -8.08
N PRO A 118 7.85 -19.69 -8.73
CA PRO A 118 7.25 -21.02 -8.84
C PRO A 118 6.94 -21.72 -7.51
N ALA A 119 7.64 -21.36 -6.43
CA ALA A 119 7.41 -21.89 -5.09
C ALA A 119 6.32 -21.14 -4.29
N ALA A 120 5.74 -20.07 -4.84
CA ALA A 120 4.78 -19.23 -4.15
C ALA A 120 3.49 -20.00 -3.81
N LYS A 121 3.08 -19.91 -2.53
CA LYS A 121 1.80 -20.45 -2.05
C LYS A 121 0.79 -19.31 -1.95
N VAL A 122 -0.07 -19.20 -2.97
CA VAL A 122 -1.02 -18.10 -3.07
C VAL A 122 -2.42 -18.64 -3.36
N ASP A 123 -3.39 -18.26 -2.54
CA ASP A 123 -4.81 -18.51 -2.76
C ASP A 123 -5.57 -17.19 -2.92
N VAL A 124 -6.68 -17.24 -3.66
CA VAL A 124 -7.53 -16.07 -3.90
C VAL A 124 -8.90 -16.38 -3.30
N MET A 125 -9.41 -15.47 -2.48
CA MET A 125 -10.70 -15.58 -1.82
C MET A 125 -11.51 -14.30 -2.00
N GLU A 126 -12.81 -14.45 -2.22
CA GLU A 126 -13.70 -13.32 -2.44
C GLU A 126 -13.91 -12.53 -1.15
N LEU A 127 -13.62 -11.23 -1.20
CA LEU A 127 -13.81 -10.31 -0.08
C LEU A 127 -14.24 -8.93 -0.60
N ASP A 128 -15.52 -8.60 -0.38
CA ASP A 128 -16.07 -7.26 -0.59
C ASP A 128 -16.27 -6.57 0.76
N LEU A 129 -15.33 -5.69 1.13
CA LEU A 129 -15.37 -4.95 2.39
C LEU A 129 -16.53 -3.95 2.49
N SER A 130 -17.21 -3.65 1.38
CA SER A 130 -18.44 -2.85 1.37
C SER A 130 -19.72 -3.66 1.66
N SER A 131 -19.55 -4.92 2.07
CA SER A 131 -20.62 -5.86 2.40
C SER A 131 -20.25 -6.65 3.66
N LEU A 132 -20.89 -6.38 4.80
CA LEU A 132 -20.62 -7.10 6.04
C LEU A 132 -20.96 -8.59 5.92
N ALA A 133 -21.94 -8.94 5.08
CA ALA A 133 -22.24 -10.32 4.73
C ALA A 133 -21.07 -11.00 3.99
N SER A 134 -20.42 -10.31 3.05
CA SER A 134 -19.23 -10.82 2.36
C SER A 134 -18.06 -11.00 3.33
N VAL A 135 -17.83 -10.05 4.23
CA VAL A 135 -16.79 -10.14 5.27
C VAL A 135 -17.01 -11.36 6.18
N ARG A 136 -18.24 -11.59 6.63
CA ARG A 136 -18.60 -12.77 7.44
C ARG A 136 -18.37 -14.07 6.69
N LYS A 137 -18.78 -14.13 5.42
CA LYS A 137 -18.56 -15.31 4.57
C LYS A 137 -17.07 -15.59 4.41
N PHE A 138 -16.27 -14.59 4.05
CA PHE A 138 -14.82 -14.74 3.92
C PHE A 138 -14.18 -15.27 5.20
N ALA A 139 -14.50 -14.68 6.35
CA ALA A 139 -13.93 -15.11 7.63
C ALA A 139 -14.39 -16.53 8.01
N SER A 140 -15.66 -16.87 7.76
CA SER A 140 -16.19 -18.22 7.96
C SER A 140 -15.48 -19.25 7.09
N ASP A 141 -15.31 -18.96 5.80
CA ASP A 141 -14.63 -19.85 4.84
C ASP A 141 -13.15 -20.04 5.24
N PHE A 142 -12.47 -18.96 5.63
CA PHE A 142 -11.08 -19.02 6.08
C PHE A 142 -10.95 -19.84 7.38
N ASN A 143 -11.78 -19.57 8.40
CA ASN A 143 -11.75 -20.30 9.66
C ASN A 143 -12.07 -21.79 9.45
N SER A 144 -13.02 -22.10 8.57
CA SER A 144 -13.40 -23.49 8.22
C SER A 144 -12.29 -24.26 7.51
N SER A 145 -11.35 -23.56 6.87
CA SER A 145 -10.19 -24.20 6.24
C SER A 145 -9.18 -24.77 7.24
N GLY A 146 -9.28 -24.40 8.53
CA GLY A 146 -8.38 -24.86 9.59
C GLY A 146 -6.94 -24.34 9.46
N ARG A 147 -6.67 -23.40 8.54
CA ARG A 147 -5.35 -22.81 8.33
C ARG A 147 -4.96 -21.89 9.50
N PRO A 148 -3.67 -21.84 9.87
CA PRO A 148 -3.17 -20.82 10.80
C PRO A 148 -3.25 -19.42 10.17
N LEU A 149 -3.27 -18.38 11.00
CA LEU A 149 -3.19 -16.98 10.57
C LEU A 149 -2.18 -16.22 11.42
N ASN A 150 -1.07 -15.81 10.81
CA ASN A 150 0.00 -15.07 11.48
C ASN A 150 -0.08 -13.58 11.17
N LEU A 151 -0.42 -13.22 9.93
CA LEU A 151 -0.38 -11.84 9.44
C LEU A 151 -1.74 -11.42 8.86
N LEU A 152 -2.32 -10.33 9.36
CA LEU A 152 -3.51 -9.71 8.79
C LEU A 152 -3.18 -8.30 8.29
N ILE A 153 -3.15 -8.13 6.97
CA ILE A 153 -2.83 -6.87 6.32
C ILE A 153 -4.12 -6.24 5.77
N ASN A 154 -4.71 -5.33 6.57
CA ASN A 154 -5.88 -4.54 6.23
C ASN A 154 -5.48 -3.38 5.29
N ASN A 155 -5.23 -3.72 4.02
CA ASN A 155 -4.69 -2.82 3.00
C ASN A 155 -5.75 -2.15 2.13
N ALA A 156 -6.84 -2.87 1.79
CA ALA A 156 -7.82 -2.40 0.83
C ALA A 156 -8.40 -1.01 1.16
N GLY A 157 -8.70 -0.23 0.14
CA GLY A 157 -9.41 1.02 0.35
C GLY A 157 -9.81 1.71 -0.94
N ILE A 158 -10.74 2.65 -0.77
CA ILE A 158 -11.20 3.58 -1.79
C ILE A 158 -10.99 5.01 -1.29
N MET A 159 -10.86 5.96 -2.21
CA MET A 159 -10.56 7.34 -1.88
C MET A 159 -11.39 8.29 -2.73
N ALA A 160 -11.86 9.38 -2.11
CA ALA A 160 -12.44 10.55 -2.74
C ALA A 160 -13.61 10.23 -3.70
N THR A 161 -14.37 9.18 -3.40
CA THR A 161 -15.54 8.78 -4.19
C THR A 161 -16.68 9.78 -4.02
N PRO A 162 -17.63 9.84 -4.98
CA PRO A 162 -18.94 10.45 -4.73
C PRO A 162 -19.62 9.82 -3.52
N PHE A 163 -20.56 10.55 -2.90
CA PHE A 163 -21.38 10.00 -1.83
C PHE A 163 -22.16 8.79 -2.35
N MET A 164 -21.94 7.65 -1.70
CA MET A 164 -22.61 6.40 -1.98
C MET A 164 -22.76 5.64 -0.67
N LEU A 165 -23.76 4.78 -0.59
CA LEU A 165 -23.93 3.84 0.50
C LEU A 165 -23.41 2.47 0.10
N SER A 166 -22.86 1.76 1.08
CA SER A 166 -22.49 0.35 1.00
C SER A 166 -23.74 -0.54 0.94
N LYS A 167 -23.56 -1.86 0.80
CA LYS A 167 -24.69 -2.82 0.84
C LYS A 167 -25.40 -2.85 2.19
N ASP A 168 -24.75 -2.33 3.23
CA ASP A 168 -25.25 -2.26 4.60
C ASP A 168 -25.73 -0.84 4.97
N ASN A 169 -25.98 0.02 3.98
CA ASN A 169 -26.45 1.40 4.16
C ASN A 169 -25.51 2.29 4.99
N ILE A 170 -24.20 2.16 4.80
CA ILE A 170 -23.18 2.99 5.46
C ILE A 170 -22.36 3.71 4.39
N GLU A 171 -21.96 4.96 4.64
CA GLU A 171 -21.11 5.73 3.71
C GLU A 171 -19.91 4.89 3.24
N LEU A 172 -19.74 4.84 1.92
CA LEU A 172 -18.95 3.82 1.26
C LEU A 172 -17.48 3.83 1.67
N GLN A 173 -16.85 5.01 1.84
CA GLN A 173 -15.45 5.09 2.24
C GLN A 173 -15.26 4.59 3.67
N PHE A 174 -16.12 4.97 4.62
CA PHE A 174 -16.06 4.49 5.99
C PHE A 174 -16.36 2.99 6.08
N ALA A 175 -17.39 2.52 5.37
CA ALA A 175 -17.75 1.11 5.30
C ALA A 175 -16.58 0.25 4.79
N THR A 176 -16.00 0.63 3.65
CA THR A 176 -14.96 -0.15 2.97
C THR A 176 -13.60 -0.05 3.69
N ASN A 177 -13.16 1.16 4.02
CA ASN A 177 -11.80 1.40 4.50
C ASN A 177 -11.62 1.02 5.97
N HIS A 178 -12.69 1.12 6.75
CA HIS A 178 -12.64 0.94 8.20
C HIS A 178 -13.57 -0.18 8.68
N LEU A 179 -14.89 -0.06 8.51
CA LEU A 179 -15.84 -0.97 9.17
C LEU A 179 -15.70 -2.43 8.70
N GLY A 180 -15.52 -2.66 7.40
CA GLY A 180 -15.27 -3.99 6.85
C GLY A 180 -14.00 -4.63 7.44
N HIS A 181 -12.92 -3.86 7.57
CA HIS A 181 -11.67 -4.32 8.19
C HIS A 181 -11.80 -4.52 9.70
N PHE A 182 -12.54 -3.64 10.39
CA PHE A 182 -12.85 -3.79 11.79
C PHE A 182 -13.58 -5.11 12.05
N LEU A 183 -14.64 -5.39 11.29
CA LEU A 183 -15.38 -6.64 11.40
C LEU A 183 -14.49 -7.85 11.06
N LEU A 184 -13.74 -7.79 9.95
CA LEU A 184 -12.83 -8.85 9.52
C LEU A 184 -11.83 -9.20 10.62
N THR A 185 -11.20 -8.18 11.21
CA THR A 185 -10.23 -8.33 12.28
C THR A 185 -10.84 -9.05 13.48
N ASN A 186 -12.02 -8.61 13.94
CA ASN A 186 -12.70 -9.24 15.07
C ASN A 186 -13.07 -10.70 14.79
N LEU A 187 -13.53 -11.02 13.57
CA LEU A 187 -13.93 -12.39 13.20
C LEU A 187 -12.75 -13.38 13.05
N LEU A 188 -11.55 -12.86 12.79
CA LEU A 188 -10.34 -13.66 12.62
C LEU A 188 -9.46 -13.70 13.88
N LEU A 189 -9.79 -12.89 14.89
CA LEU A 189 -8.93 -12.67 16.05
C LEU A 189 -8.67 -13.95 16.85
N ASP A 190 -9.68 -14.79 17.05
CA ASP A 190 -9.50 -16.05 17.78
C ASP A 190 -8.58 -17.03 17.04
N THR A 191 -8.66 -17.07 15.71
CA THR A 191 -7.74 -17.86 14.87
C THR A 191 -6.31 -17.35 14.98
N MET A 192 -6.11 -16.03 15.00
CA MET A 192 -4.79 -15.43 15.23
C MET A 192 -4.26 -15.73 16.64
N LYS A 193 -5.10 -15.58 17.68
CA LYS A 193 -4.73 -15.89 19.08
C LYS A 193 -4.34 -17.37 19.22
N LYS A 194 -5.11 -18.28 18.60
CA LYS A 194 -4.80 -19.71 18.57
C LYS A 194 -3.47 -19.97 17.87
N THR A 195 -3.29 -19.41 16.67
CA THR A 195 -2.06 -19.57 15.88
C THR A 195 -0.83 -19.11 16.64
N ALA A 196 -0.88 -17.92 17.24
CA ALA A 196 0.24 -17.36 17.99
C ALA A 196 0.62 -18.23 19.20
N ARG A 197 -0.37 -18.78 19.92
CA ARG A 197 -0.13 -19.71 21.04
C ARG A 197 0.46 -21.05 20.60
N GLU A 198 -0.05 -21.63 19.51
CA GLU A 198 0.36 -22.96 19.05
C GLU A 198 1.73 -22.95 18.36
N SER A 199 2.07 -21.85 17.68
CA SER A 199 3.35 -21.71 16.97
C SER A 199 4.43 -21.02 17.78
N ASP A 200 4.09 -20.36 18.90
CA ASP A 200 4.97 -19.45 19.64
C ASP A 200 5.57 -18.32 18.77
N ILE A 201 4.81 -17.90 17.75
CA ILE A 201 5.18 -16.82 16.83
C ILE A 201 4.21 -15.65 17.02
N GLU A 202 4.76 -14.45 17.23
CA GLU A 202 3.98 -13.22 17.38
C GLU A 202 3.09 -12.96 16.14
N GLY A 203 1.79 -12.85 16.35
CA GLY A 203 0.85 -12.43 15.31
C GLY A 203 0.95 -10.94 15.01
N ARG A 204 0.71 -10.52 13.76
CA ARG A 204 0.75 -9.10 13.38
C ARG A 204 -0.48 -8.67 12.61
N ILE A 205 -1.08 -7.57 13.04
CA ILE A 205 -2.16 -6.87 12.34
C ILE A 205 -1.61 -5.53 11.85
N VAL A 206 -1.80 -5.23 10.57
CA VAL A 206 -1.39 -3.96 9.97
C VAL A 206 -2.60 -3.28 9.32
N ASN A 207 -2.94 -2.09 9.83
CA ASN A 207 -3.97 -1.23 9.24
C ASN A 207 -3.34 -0.17 8.34
N VAL A 208 -3.57 -0.25 7.04
CA VAL A 208 -3.07 0.76 6.10
C VAL A 208 -3.91 2.03 6.22
N SER A 209 -3.28 3.08 6.74
CA SER A 209 -3.81 4.42 6.91
C SER A 209 -3.41 5.33 5.73
N SER A 210 -3.37 6.65 5.95
CA SER A 210 -2.90 7.66 5.01
C SER A 210 -2.54 8.95 5.76
N GLU A 211 -1.68 9.84 5.25
CA GLU A 211 -1.51 11.21 5.78
C GLU A 211 -2.84 11.97 5.89
N PHE A 212 -3.83 11.61 5.08
CA PHE A 212 -5.20 12.12 5.20
C PHE A 212 -5.86 11.85 6.55
N HIS A 213 -5.33 10.95 7.39
CA HIS A 213 -5.80 10.78 8.77
C HIS A 213 -5.72 12.06 9.61
N ARG A 214 -4.84 13.02 9.23
CA ARG A 214 -4.71 14.34 9.88
C ARG A 214 -5.78 15.34 9.44
N TYR A 215 -6.55 15.01 8.40
CA TYR A 215 -7.58 15.88 7.84
C TYR A 215 -8.97 15.22 7.87
N PRO A 216 -9.46 14.77 9.04
CA PRO A 216 -10.86 14.37 9.21
C PRO A 216 -11.77 15.62 9.19
N TYR A 217 -13.07 15.42 9.42
CA TYR A 217 -13.94 16.55 9.75
C TYR A 217 -13.46 17.25 11.04
N PRO A 218 -13.79 18.54 11.26
CA PRO A 218 -13.40 19.26 12.47
C PRO A 218 -13.78 18.55 13.78
N GLU A 219 -14.93 17.89 13.80
CA GLU A 219 -15.43 17.07 14.92
C GLU A 219 -14.81 15.66 15.01
N GLY A 220 -13.89 15.29 14.09
CA GLY A 220 -13.27 13.97 14.03
C GLY A 220 -14.10 12.97 13.23
N ILE A 221 -14.47 11.84 13.84
CA ILE A 221 -15.32 10.81 13.21
C ILE A 221 -16.78 11.15 13.48
N ARG A 222 -17.55 11.38 12.42
CA ARG A 222 -18.98 11.74 12.50
C ARG A 222 -19.86 10.51 12.67
N PHE A 223 -19.81 9.82 13.81
CA PHE A 223 -20.57 8.56 14.01
C PHE A 223 -22.08 8.74 13.80
N ASP A 224 -22.68 9.78 14.40
CA ASP A 224 -24.13 10.04 14.31
C ASP A 224 -24.56 10.57 12.93
N ASN A 225 -23.61 11.07 12.14
CA ASN A 225 -23.84 11.69 10.84
C ASN A 225 -23.06 10.99 9.73
N ILE A 226 -22.71 9.71 9.91
CA ILE A 226 -21.81 9.02 8.98
C ILE A 226 -22.40 8.95 7.57
N ASN A 227 -23.74 8.92 7.48
CA ASN A 227 -24.52 8.85 6.25
C ASN A 227 -25.07 10.21 5.79
N ASP A 228 -24.66 11.32 6.40
CA ASP A 228 -25.14 12.65 6.02
C ASP A 228 -24.57 13.07 4.64
N GLN A 229 -25.40 12.92 3.61
CA GLN A 229 -25.06 13.30 2.24
C GLN A 229 -24.84 14.81 2.09
N SER A 230 -25.57 15.64 2.83
CA SER A 230 -25.52 17.10 2.69
C SER A 230 -24.19 17.67 3.20
N GLY A 231 -23.66 17.10 4.29
CA GLY A 231 -22.36 17.41 4.86
C GLY A 231 -21.19 16.66 4.22
N TYR A 232 -21.42 15.81 3.22
CA TYR A 232 -20.38 14.96 2.66
C TYR A 232 -19.28 15.75 1.94
N LYS A 233 -18.04 15.62 2.42
CA LYS A 233 -16.84 16.12 1.76
C LYS A 233 -15.89 14.95 1.50
N ARG A 234 -15.78 14.53 0.24
CA ARG A 234 -15.06 13.31 -0.19
C ARG A 234 -13.67 13.10 0.42
N PHE A 235 -12.88 14.16 0.60
CA PHE A 235 -11.55 14.07 1.21
C PHE A 235 -11.58 13.99 2.73
N LEU A 236 -12.50 14.72 3.39
CA LEU A 236 -12.68 14.63 4.85
C LEU A 236 -13.30 13.28 5.25
N ALA A 237 -14.23 12.76 4.44
CA ALA A 237 -14.78 11.41 4.58
C ALA A 237 -13.70 10.32 4.44
N TYR A 238 -12.77 10.49 3.50
CA TYR A 238 -11.60 9.64 3.42
C TYR A 238 -10.70 9.78 4.66
N GLY A 239 -10.42 11.03 5.07
CA GLY A 239 -9.59 11.35 6.23
C GLY A 239 -10.10 10.74 7.53
N GLN A 240 -11.40 10.86 7.83
CA GLN A 240 -12.00 10.21 9.00
C GLN A 240 -11.89 8.67 8.94
N SER A 241 -11.99 8.07 7.74
CA SER A 241 -11.87 6.61 7.60
C SER A 241 -10.44 6.14 7.90
N LYS A 242 -9.44 6.97 7.56
CA LYS A 242 -8.03 6.68 7.84
C LYS A 242 -7.63 7.03 9.28
N LEU A 243 -8.24 8.06 9.87
CA LEU A 243 -8.16 8.30 11.31
C LEU A 243 -8.69 7.10 12.11
N ALA A 244 -9.83 6.55 11.71
CA ALA A 244 -10.41 5.37 12.35
C ALA A 244 -9.47 4.15 12.30
N ASN A 245 -8.70 3.97 11.22
CA ASN A 245 -7.69 2.90 11.14
C ASN A 245 -6.53 3.07 12.13
N VAL A 246 -6.09 4.31 12.38
CA VAL A 246 -5.06 4.61 13.39
C VAL A 246 -5.60 4.34 14.79
N LEU A 247 -6.78 4.87 15.11
CA LEU A 247 -7.43 4.65 16.40
C LEU A 247 -7.70 3.18 16.67
N HIS A 248 -8.08 2.41 15.64
CA HIS A 248 -8.28 0.97 15.75
C HIS A 248 -6.98 0.23 16.08
N ALA A 249 -5.85 0.55 15.45
CA ALA A 249 -4.57 -0.08 15.77
C ALA A 249 -4.12 0.22 17.21
N ASN A 250 -4.32 1.46 17.68
CA ASN A 250 -4.02 1.86 19.05
C ASN A 250 -4.88 1.09 20.06
N GLU A 251 -6.19 0.99 19.79
CA GLU A 251 -7.12 0.29 20.67
C GLU A 251 -6.88 -1.23 20.70
N LEU A 252 -6.57 -1.84 19.55
CA LEU A 252 -6.16 -3.25 19.50
C LEU A 252 -4.90 -3.48 20.34
N THR A 253 -3.88 -2.62 20.20
CA THR A 253 -2.64 -2.73 20.98
C THR A 253 -2.90 -2.62 22.48
N ARG A 254 -3.73 -1.67 22.91
CA ARG A 254 -4.13 -1.52 24.32
C ARG A 254 -4.79 -2.80 24.84
N ARG A 255 -5.78 -3.33 24.10
CA ARG A 255 -6.49 -4.56 24.47
C ARG A 255 -5.59 -5.78 24.48
N PHE A 256 -4.69 -5.92 23.50
CA PHE A 256 -3.80 -7.07 23.44
C PHE A 256 -2.80 -7.11 24.59
N LYS A 257 -2.33 -5.93 25.03
CA LYS A 257 -1.51 -5.80 26.22
C LYS A 257 -2.28 -6.18 27.50
N GLU A 258 -3.53 -5.77 27.61
CA GLU A 258 -4.40 -6.12 28.75
C GLU A 258 -4.74 -7.61 28.78
N ASP A 259 -5.03 -8.21 27.62
CA ASP A 259 -5.34 -9.64 27.47
C ASP A 259 -4.09 -10.54 27.53
N GLY A 260 -2.88 -9.97 27.49
CA GLY A 260 -1.62 -10.72 27.45
C GLY A 260 -1.45 -11.60 26.19
N VAL A 261 -2.04 -11.21 25.06
CA VAL A 261 -1.94 -12.01 23.81
C VAL A 261 -0.68 -11.66 23.03
N ASN A 262 -0.05 -12.67 22.44
CA ASN A 262 1.15 -12.52 21.60
C ASN A 262 0.80 -12.03 20.18
N ILE A 263 0.16 -10.86 20.09
CA ILE A 263 -0.24 -10.22 18.83
C ILE A 263 0.06 -8.71 18.95
N THR A 264 0.62 -8.12 17.91
CA THR A 264 0.74 -6.66 17.78
C THR A 264 -0.17 -6.09 16.69
N ALA A 265 -0.63 -4.86 16.88
CA ALA A 265 -1.39 -4.12 15.89
C ALA A 265 -0.71 -2.78 15.59
N ASN A 266 -0.43 -2.51 14.32
CA ASN A 266 0.21 -1.27 13.90
C ASN A 266 -0.59 -0.61 12.78
N SER A 267 -0.45 0.70 12.63
CA SER A 267 -0.95 1.43 11.47
C SER A 267 0.19 2.16 10.78
N LEU A 268 0.13 2.28 9.46
CA LEU A 268 1.12 2.99 8.66
C LEU A 268 0.47 3.87 7.60
N HIS A 269 1.15 4.94 7.19
CA HIS A 269 0.89 5.62 5.93
C HIS A 269 1.93 5.13 4.91
N PRO A 270 1.52 4.66 3.71
CA PRO A 270 2.47 4.08 2.76
C PRO A 270 3.22 5.10 1.88
N GLY A 271 3.12 6.40 2.13
CA GLY A 271 3.61 7.44 1.23
C GLY A 271 2.64 7.75 0.08
N VAL A 272 3.09 8.56 -0.88
CA VAL A 272 2.36 8.83 -2.13
C VAL A 272 2.73 7.76 -3.15
N ILE A 273 1.94 6.69 -3.24
CA ILE A 273 2.17 5.61 -4.18
C ILE A 273 1.20 5.75 -5.36
N ALA A 274 1.75 5.81 -6.58
CA ALA A 274 0.98 5.71 -7.81
C ALA A 274 0.27 4.35 -7.86
N THR A 275 -1.00 4.34 -7.46
CA THR A 275 -1.89 3.18 -7.48
C THR A 275 -3.21 3.59 -8.13
N ASN A 276 -4.04 2.59 -8.45
CA ASN A 276 -5.41 2.82 -8.94
C ASN A 276 -6.32 3.55 -7.93
N LEU A 277 -5.84 3.89 -6.73
CA LEU A 277 -6.55 4.70 -5.75
C LEU A 277 -6.92 6.09 -6.29
N PHE A 278 -6.16 6.62 -7.26
CA PHE A 278 -6.41 7.92 -7.89
C PHE A 278 -7.43 7.89 -9.05
N ARG A 279 -8.03 6.75 -9.38
CA ARG A 279 -8.91 6.60 -10.57
C ARG A 279 -10.13 7.53 -10.62
N HIS A 280 -10.52 8.14 -9.49
CA HIS A 280 -11.61 9.12 -9.42
C HIS A 280 -11.12 10.58 -9.38
N ASN A 281 -9.83 10.82 -9.63
CA ASN A 281 -9.20 12.13 -9.62
C ASN A 281 -8.62 12.42 -11.01
N THR A 282 -9.37 13.15 -11.85
CA THR A 282 -9.01 13.44 -13.25
C THR A 282 -7.78 14.32 -13.42
N SER A 283 -7.20 14.88 -12.34
CA SER A 283 -6.04 15.78 -12.40
C SER A 283 -4.70 15.13 -12.00
N LEU A 284 -4.67 13.86 -11.59
CA LEU A 284 -3.45 13.17 -11.12
C LEU A 284 -3.18 11.83 -11.82
N ALA A 285 -3.92 11.51 -12.88
CA ALA A 285 -3.60 10.36 -13.72
C ALA A 285 -2.42 10.71 -14.63
N THR A 286 -1.20 10.46 -14.16
CA THR A 286 -0.01 10.44 -15.02
C THR A 286 0.27 9.01 -15.46
N ASP A 287 0.30 8.78 -16.77
CA ASP A 287 0.74 7.54 -17.41
C ASP A 287 2.25 7.34 -17.20
N ASN A 288 2.65 6.73 -16.08
CA ASN A 288 3.91 5.97 -15.98
C ASN A 288 3.93 5.10 -14.71
N PRO A 289 4.31 3.81 -14.78
CA PRO A 289 4.27 2.91 -13.64
C PRO A 289 5.49 3.11 -12.74
N ILE A 290 5.22 3.12 -11.43
CA ILE A 290 6.17 2.89 -10.32
C ILE A 290 7.36 3.85 -10.27
N ARG A 291 7.21 4.97 -9.53
CA ARG A 291 8.33 5.61 -8.81
C ARG A 291 7.82 6.30 -7.54
N GLY A 292 8.44 5.96 -6.41
CA GLY A 292 8.43 6.73 -5.17
C GLY A 292 7.60 6.10 -4.05
N PHE A 293 8.28 5.43 -3.12
CA PHE A 293 7.78 5.25 -1.76
C PHE A 293 8.22 6.48 -0.94
N THR A 294 7.46 6.91 0.06
CA THR A 294 7.92 7.92 1.02
C THR A 294 7.53 7.39 2.40
N PHE A 295 8.51 7.10 3.23
CA PHE A 295 8.33 6.71 4.63
C PHE A 295 8.23 7.95 5.51
#